data_AF-A0A6C0J2L6-F1
#
_entry.id   AF-A0A6C0J2L6-F1
#
_cell.length_a   1.000
_cell.length_b   1.000
_cell.length_c   1.000
_cell.angle_alpha   90.00
_cell.angle_beta   90.00
_cell.angle_gamma   90.00
#
_symmetry.space_group_name_H-M   'P 1'
#
loop_
_entity.id
_entity.type
_entity.pdbx_description
1 polymer ?
#
loop_
_entity_poly.entity_id
_entity_poly.type
_entity_poly.pdbx_seq_one_letter_code
_entity_poly.pdbx_strand_id
1 'polypeptide(L)' 'MFSGKFKHVALYGLLFFILSHPIVYGLTNSVLGPLVAPTISGGAPTTYGLVVHSVVFAAVAYLLHKHA' A
#
# COMPACT_ATOMS: atom_id res chain seq x y z
N MET A 1 14.10 -2.44 -25.15
CA MET A 1 15.20 -2.86 -24.25
C MET A 1 15.01 -2.16 -22.91
N PHE A 2 14.07 -2.64 -22.08
CA PHE A 2 13.89 -2.09 -20.73
C PHE A 2 14.79 -2.88 -19.79
N SER A 3 15.84 -2.22 -19.27
CA SER A 3 16.81 -2.81 -18.35
C SER A 3 16.10 -3.45 -17.16
N GLY A 4 16.70 -4.46 -16.51
CA GLY A 4 16.09 -5.13 -15.35
C GLY A 4 15.62 -4.17 -14.27
N LYS A 5 16.26 -3.00 -14.15
CA LYS A 5 15.89 -1.91 -13.24
C LYS A 5 14.53 -1.28 -13.56
N PHE A 6 14.18 -1.14 -14.84
CA PHE A 6 12.90 -0.57 -15.26
C PHE A 6 11.72 -1.48 -14.90
N LYS A 7 11.90 -2.80 -14.97
CA LYS A 7 10.87 -3.77 -14.53
C LYS A 7 10.56 -3.62 -13.05
N HIS A 8 11.57 -3.43 -12.21
CA HIS A 8 11.40 -3.22 -10.78
C HIS A 8 10.65 -1.93 -10.49
N VAL A 9 11.04 -0.82 -11.12
CA VAL A 9 10.36 0.48 -10.96
C VAL A 9 8.91 0.41 -11.42
N ALA A 10 8.63 -0.25 -12.54
CA ALA A 10 7.27 -0.48 -13.02
C ALA A 10 6.45 -1.33 -12.03
N LEU A 11 7.06 -2.34 -11.42
CA LEU A 11 6.39 -3.18 -10.42
C LEU A 11 6.08 -2.41 -9.14
N TYR A 12 7.02 -1.59 -8.62
CA TYR A 12 6.77 -0.73 -7.46
C TYR A 12 5.69 0.32 -7.75
N GLY A 13 5.68 0.91 -8.95
CA GLY A 13 4.64 1.84 -9.38
C GLY A 13 3.25 1.19 -9.44
N LEU A 14 3.17 -0.03 -9.97
CA LEU A 14 1.92 -0.80 -9.96
C LEU A 14 1.47 -1.17 -8.54
N LEU A 15 2.42 -1.56 -7.69
CA LEU A 15 2.15 -1.87 -6.29
C LEU A 15 1.60 -0.66 -5.54
N PHE A 16 2.17 0.53 -5.77
CA PHE A 16 1.70 1.79 -5.21
C PHE A 16 0.29 2.12 -5.70
N PHE A 17 0.01 1.93 -6.99
CA PHE A 17 -1.30 2.18 -7.58
C PHE A 17 -2.38 1.28 -6.95
N ILE A 18 -2.10 -0.02 -6.84
CA ILE A 18 -3.03 -0.98 -6.23
C ILE A 18 -3.26 -0.62 -4.76
N LEU A 19 -2.18 -0.41 -4.00
CA LEU A 19 -2.30 -0.08 -2.58
C LEU A 19 -2.99 1.27 -2.35
N SER A 20 -2.78 2.27 -3.21
CA SER A 20 -3.44 3.58 -3.05
C SER A 20 -4.92 3.60 -3.44
N HIS A 21 -5.46 2.49 -3.92
CA HIS A 21 -6.86 2.40 -4.34
C HIS A 21 -7.82 2.37 -3.13
N PRO A 22 -8.97 3.08 -3.14
CA PRO A 22 -9.87 3.15 -1.99
C PRO A 22 -10.40 1.78 -1.54
N ILE A 23 -10.45 0.80 -2.44
CA ILE A 23 -10.81 -0.58 -2.11
C ILE A 23 -9.82 -1.19 -1.10
N VAL A 24 -8.52 -0.94 -1.26
CA VAL A 24 -7.48 -1.46 -0.35
C VAL A 24 -7.49 -0.73 0.98
N TYR A 25 -7.80 0.57 0.98
CA TYR A 25 -8.09 1.29 2.22
C TYR A 25 -9.29 0.70 2.96
N GLY A 26 -10.35 0.30 2.26
CA GLY A 26 -11.49 -0.40 2.86
C GLY A 26 -11.10 -1.77 3.43
N LEU A 27 -10.24 -2.51 2.74
CA LEU A 27 -9.79 -3.83 3.18
C LEU A 27 -8.89 -3.75 4.42
N THR A 28 -7.94 -2.81 4.44
CA THR A 28 -7.16 -2.52 5.66
C THR A 28 -8.03 -1.96 6.78
N ASN A 29 -9.06 -1.18 6.50
CA ASN A 29 -10.02 -0.74 7.52
C ASN A 29 -10.73 -1.92 8.17
N SER A 30 -11.15 -2.91 7.38
CA SER A 30 -11.83 -4.10 7.91
C SER A 30 -10.93 -4.99 8.75
N VAL A 31 -9.64 -5.07 8.42
CA VAL A 31 -8.67 -5.93 9.14
C VAL A 31 -8.03 -5.21 10.33
N LEU A 32 -7.60 -3.97 10.14
CA LEU A 32 -6.83 -3.19 11.10
C LEU A 32 -7.67 -2.14 11.83
N GLY A 33 -8.75 -1.64 11.23
CA GLY A 33 -9.63 -0.65 11.85
C GLY A 33 -10.15 -1.05 13.24
N PRO A 34 -10.52 -2.32 13.50
CA PRO A 34 -10.91 -2.78 14.84
C PRO A 34 -9.75 -2.86 15.85
N LEU A 35 -8.51 -2.99 15.38
CA LEU A 35 -7.33 -3.22 16.21
C LEU A 35 -6.59 -1.93 16.57
N VAL A 36 -6.76 -0.86 15.78
CA VAL A 36 -5.99 0.37 15.95
C VAL A 36 -6.85 1.63 15.85
N ALA A 37 -7.31 1.99 14.66
CA ALA A 37 -8.17 3.16 14.43
C ALA A 37 -8.75 3.11 13.00
N PRO A 38 -9.87 3.79 12.72
CA PRO A 38 -10.46 3.82 11.39
C PRO A 38 -9.47 4.38 10.35
N THR A 39 -9.17 3.59 9.32
CA THR A 39 -8.30 4.00 8.22
C THR A 39 -9.06 4.76 7.14
N ILE A 40 -10.39 4.68 7.15
CA ILE A 40 -11.32 5.48 6.34
C ILE A 40 -12.30 6.21 7.25
N SER A 41 -12.59 7.48 6.93
CA SER A 41 -13.69 8.25 7.51
C SER A 41 -14.40 9.04 6.41
N GLY A 42 -15.73 8.90 6.31
CA GLY A 42 -16.53 9.64 5.32
C GLY A 42 -16.14 9.41 3.85
N GLY A 43 -15.53 8.28 3.51
CA GLY A 43 -15.06 7.98 2.15
C GLY A 43 -13.66 8.50 1.81
N ALA A 44 -13.00 9.20 2.74
CA ALA A 44 -11.62 9.64 2.60
C ALA A 44 -10.67 8.85 3.52
N PRO A 45 -9.42 8.59 3.10
CA PRO A 45 -8.41 8.03 3.98
C PRO A 45 -8.08 9.02 5.10
N THR A 46 -8.03 8.53 6.34
CA THR A 46 -7.57 9.35 7.47
C THR A 46 -6.05 9.49 7.42
N THR A 47 -5.48 10.49 8.10
CA THR A 47 -4.01 10.59 8.26
C THR A 47 -3.43 9.31 8.84
N TYR A 48 -4.19 8.65 9.74
CA TYR A 48 -3.85 7.34 10.28
C TYR A 48 -3.85 6.24 9.20
N GLY A 49 -4.90 6.18 8.38
CA GLY A 49 -4.98 5.26 7.25
C GLY A 49 -3.82 5.44 6.26
N LEU A 50 -3.41 6.67 6.00
CA LEU A 50 -2.27 6.99 5.14
C LEU A 50 -0.95 6.46 5.70
N VAL A 51 -0.72 6.60 7.01
CA VAL A 51 0.47 6.06 7.68
C VAL A 51 0.48 4.54 7.62
N VAL A 52 -0.65 3.89 7.92
CA VAL A 52 -0.78 2.42 7.82
C VAL A 52 -0.49 1.94 6.40
N HIS A 53 -1.07 2.58 5.39
CA HIS A 53 -0.82 2.24 3.99
C HIS A 53 0.62 2.46 3.56
N SER A 54 1.28 3.51 4.07
CA SER A 54 2.70 3.77 3.81
C SER A 54 3.59 2.65 4.38
N VAL A 55 3.30 2.19 5.59
CA VAL A 55 4.00 1.06 6.22
C VAL A 55 3.77 -0.25 5.46
N VAL A 56 2.52 -0.52 5.05
CA VAL A 56 2.19 -1.71 4.24
C VAL A 56 2.92 -1.67 2.90
N PHE A 57 2.92 -0.53 2.20
CA PHE A 57 3.66 -0.35 0.96
C PHE A 57 5.15 -0.59 1.16
N ALA A 58 5.75 0.00 2.20
CA ALA A 58 7.17 -0.17 2.50
C ALA A 58 7.52 -1.64 2.81
N ALA A 59 6.68 -2.34 3.58
CA ALA A 59 6.89 -3.76 3.92
C ALA A 59 6.81 -4.66 2.69
N VAL A 60 5.78 -4.49 1.85
CA VAL A 60 5.62 -5.27 0.62
C VAL A 60 6.73 -4.94 -0.38
N ALA A 61 7.10 -3.67 -0.53
CA ALA A 61 8.21 -3.26 -1.39
C ALA A 61 9.54 -3.86 -0.91
N TYR A 62 9.80 -3.88 0.40
CA TYR A 62 11.00 -4.50 0.97
C TYR A 62 11.03 -6.01 0.72
N LEU A 63 9.92 -6.72 0.94
CA LEU A 63 9.83 -8.16 0.64
C LEU A 63 10.08 -8.43 -0.84
N LEU A 64 9.50 -7.62 -1.70
CA LEU A 64 9.64 -7.77 -3.14
C LEU A 64 11.07 -7.48 -3.60
N HIS A 65 11.76 -6.50 -2.99
CA HIS A 65 13.18 -6.24 -3.23
C HIS A 65 14.07 -7.38 -2.74
N LYS A 66 13.75 -7.97 -1.58
CA LYS A 66 14.53 -9.06 -0.98
C LYS A 66 14.46 -10.36 -1.80
N HIS A 67 13.37 -10.58 -2.53
CA HIS A 67 13.11 -11.79 -3.30
C HIS A 67 13.37 -11.65 -4.82
N ALA A 68 13.87 -10.51 -5.28
CA ALA A 68 14.19 -10.23 -6.68
C ALA A 68 15.71 -10.23 -6.94
#